data_AF-A0A1G3L1J3-F1
#
_entry.id   AF-A0A1G3L1J3-F1
#
_cell.length_a   1.000
_cell.length_b   1.000
_cell.length_c   1.000
_cell.angle_alpha   90.00
_cell.angle_beta   90.00
_cell.angle_gamma   90.00
#
_symmetry.space_group_name_H-M   'P 1'
#
loop_
_entity.id
_entity.type
_entity.pdbx_description
1 polymer ?
#
loop_
_entity_poly.entity_id
_entity_poly.type
_entity_poly.pdbx_seq_one_letter_code
_entity_poly.pdbx_strand_id
1 'polypeptide(L)'
;MKSNIDIQASKITKPFQLLASWFGTLAIINGTFIYASTQNLNPSWLNIVLILASIINIYIFVFSIYRLLTKYRNELQEDQYYSERKNNTLNENIDAKEYIQNNNIDNSNEESVKLIYLGFAVSIQYFRSVYEIQKGKEEWQKFVKKWKKNDSFETELNVLKAIGFLNIEKGINNATITNQGEKIIESLNWIKAFARKRKI
;
A
#
# COMPACT_ATOMS: atom_id res chain seq x y z
N MET A 1 33.56 -29.62 24.31
CA MET A 1 33.23 -28.73 23.17
C MET A 1 32.11 -27.80 23.61
N LYS A 2 32.41 -26.52 23.84
CA LYS A 2 31.42 -25.47 24.14
C LYS A 2 30.93 -24.90 22.81
N SER A 3 29.71 -25.23 22.38
CA SER A 3 29.10 -24.58 21.22
C SER A 3 28.66 -23.17 21.64
N ASN A 4 29.47 -22.17 21.30
CA ASN A 4 29.05 -20.77 21.33
C ASN A 4 27.95 -20.60 20.29
N ILE A 5 26.70 -20.48 20.75
CA ILE A 5 25.58 -20.09 19.89
C ILE A 5 25.73 -18.58 19.70
N ASP A 6 26.33 -18.20 18.58
CA ASP A 6 26.47 -16.81 18.17
C ASP A 6 25.10 -16.30 17.67
N ILE A 7 24.29 -15.79 18.60
CA ILE A 7 22.98 -15.21 18.27
C ILE A 7 23.24 -13.86 17.61
N GLN A 8 23.36 -13.86 16.27
CA GLN A 8 23.48 -12.63 15.47
C GLN A 8 22.20 -11.79 15.58
N ALA A 9 22.17 -10.86 16.53
CA ALA A 9 21.06 -9.92 16.76
C ALA A 9 20.70 -9.09 15.51
N SER A 10 21.63 -8.98 14.55
CA SER A 10 21.45 -8.28 13.27
C SER A 10 20.48 -8.96 12.29
N LYS A 11 20.05 -10.20 12.55
CA LYS A 11 19.06 -10.93 11.72
C LYS A 11 17.61 -10.78 12.18
N ILE A 12 17.36 -10.11 13.31
CA ILE A 12 16.00 -9.79 13.78
C ILE A 12 15.56 -8.49 13.09
N THR A 13 15.18 -8.59 11.81
CA THR A 13 14.82 -7.41 11.00
C THR A 13 13.32 -7.14 10.97
N LYS A 14 12.49 -8.11 11.37
CA LYS A 14 11.02 -7.97 11.34
C LYS A 14 10.44 -7.87 12.76
N PRO A 15 9.58 -6.88 13.05
CA PRO A 15 8.91 -6.73 14.34
C PRO A 15 8.19 -8.01 14.82
N PHE A 16 7.71 -8.82 13.88
CA PHE A 16 7.07 -10.11 14.15
C PHE A 16 8.02 -11.15 14.79
N GLN A 17 9.32 -11.15 14.46
CA GLN A 17 10.28 -12.08 15.04
C GLN A 17 10.60 -11.74 16.50
N LEU A 18 10.67 -10.46 16.83
CA LEU A 18 10.79 -9.99 18.21
C LEU A 18 9.53 -10.38 19.01
N LEU A 19 8.34 -10.27 18.41
CA LEU A 19 7.08 -10.72 19.00
C LEU A 19 7.10 -12.22 19.32
N ALA A 20 7.57 -13.05 18.39
CA ALA A 20 7.67 -14.49 18.56
C ALA A 20 8.64 -14.87 19.70
N SER A 21 9.76 -14.17 19.83
CA SER A 21 10.71 -14.37 20.92
C SER A 21 10.10 -14.03 22.29
N TRP A 22 9.33 -12.95 22.37
CA TRP A 22 8.58 -12.58 23.57
C TRP A 22 7.49 -13.59 23.92
N PHE A 23 6.77 -14.13 22.93
CA PHE A 23 5.81 -15.22 23.13
C PHE A 23 6.47 -16.48 23.70
N GLY A 24 7.63 -16.87 23.15
CA GLY A 24 8.39 -18.01 23.68
C GLY A 24 8.81 -17.80 25.13
N THR A 25 9.31 -16.61 25.45
CA THR A 25 9.71 -16.24 26.82
C THR A 25 8.51 -16.26 27.78
N LEU A 26 7.36 -15.73 27.37
CA LEU A 26 6.12 -15.74 28.15
C LEU A 26 5.63 -17.17 28.43
N ALA A 27 5.66 -18.04 27.41
CA ALA A 27 5.27 -19.44 27.55
C ALA A 27 6.17 -20.18 28.55
N ILE A 28 7.48 -19.93 28.51
CA ILE A 28 8.45 -20.53 29.45
C ILE A 28 8.19 -20.03 30.87
N ILE A 29 7.99 -18.73 31.09
CA ILE A 29 7.75 -18.16 32.41
C ILE A 29 6.45 -18.70 33.02
N ASN A 30 5.33 -18.64 32.28
CA ASN A 30 4.05 -19.15 32.77
C ASN A 30 4.08 -20.67 32.97
N GLY A 31 4.76 -21.41 32.08
CA GLY A 31 4.99 -22.84 32.25
C GLY A 31 5.76 -23.15 33.54
N THR A 32 6.76 -22.34 33.88
CA THR A 32 7.54 -22.50 35.12
C THR A 32 6.67 -22.22 36.36
N PHE A 33 5.80 -21.22 36.33
CA PHE A 33 4.90 -20.91 37.45
C PHE A 33 3.86 -21.99 37.69
N ILE A 34 3.27 -22.52 36.61
CA ILE A 34 2.32 -23.63 36.70
C ILE A 34 3.04 -24.89 37.18
N TYR A 35 4.22 -25.20 36.63
CA TYR A 35 5.03 -26.33 37.08
C TYR A 35 5.47 -26.20 38.55
N ALA A 36 5.84 -25.00 39.00
CA ALA A 36 6.17 -24.77 40.41
C ALA A 36 4.95 -24.99 41.32
N SER A 37 3.75 -24.65 40.87
CA SER A 37 2.52 -24.84 41.65
C SER A 37 2.15 -26.31 41.87
N THR A 38 2.64 -27.24 41.03
CA THR A 38 2.38 -28.68 41.21
C THR A 38 3.30 -29.33 42.24
N GLN A 39 4.37 -28.64 42.68
CA GLN A 39 5.34 -29.16 43.64
C GLN A 39 4.89 -29.04 45.11
N ASN A 40 3.59 -28.77 45.35
CA ASN A 40 3.00 -28.62 46.68
C ASN A 40 3.82 -27.69 47.60
N LEU A 41 3.97 -26.44 47.17
CA LEU A 41 4.72 -25.45 47.93
C LEU A 41 4.03 -25.15 49.26
N ASN A 42 4.82 -25.09 50.34
CA ASN A 42 4.40 -24.61 51.64
C ASN A 42 4.83 -23.14 51.79
N PRO A 43 3.93 -22.22 52.15
CA PRO A 43 2.50 -22.39 52.49
C PRO A 43 1.58 -22.55 51.27
N SER A 44 0.44 -23.24 51.45
CA SER A 44 -0.48 -23.66 50.36
C SER A 44 -1.08 -22.53 49.51
N TRP A 45 -1.17 -21.31 50.04
CA TRP A 45 -1.66 -20.14 49.29
C TRP A 45 -0.71 -19.73 48.15
N LEU A 46 0.57 -20.12 48.23
CA LEU A 46 1.57 -19.78 47.23
C LEU A 46 1.24 -20.42 45.86
N ASN A 47 0.69 -21.63 45.86
CA ASN A 47 0.26 -22.32 44.63
C ASN A 47 -0.84 -21.53 43.90
N ILE A 48 -1.81 -21.01 44.66
CA ILE A 48 -2.92 -20.21 44.11
C ILE A 48 -2.38 -18.89 43.53
N VAL A 49 -1.43 -18.25 44.21
CA VAL A 49 -0.80 -17.01 43.74
C VAL A 49 -0.01 -17.21 42.45
N LEU A 50 0.74 -18.31 42.31
CA LEU A 50 1.48 -18.64 41.08
C LEU A 50 0.57 -18.86 39.87
N ILE A 51 -0.57 -19.52 40.09
CA ILE A 51 -1.59 -19.72 39.05
C ILE A 51 -2.21 -18.37 38.66
N LEU A 52 -2.57 -17.54 39.64
CA LEU A 52 -3.14 -16.21 39.37
C LEU A 52 -2.15 -15.29 38.64
N ALA A 53 -0.87 -15.33 39.03
CA ALA A 53 0.19 -14.56 38.39
C ALA A 53 0.36 -14.96 36.91
N SER A 54 0.27 -16.26 36.61
CA SER A 54 0.35 -16.77 35.23
C SER A 54 -0.81 -16.26 34.37
N ILE A 55 -2.02 -16.22 34.92
CA ILE A 55 -3.22 -15.71 34.24
C ILE A 55 -3.09 -14.20 33.97
N ILE A 56 -2.71 -13.42 34.98
CA ILE A 56 -2.56 -11.96 34.88
C ILE A 56 -1.48 -11.60 33.85
N ASN A 57 -0.37 -12.34 33.82
CA ASN A 57 0.70 -12.14 32.82
C ASN A 57 0.19 -12.25 31.39
N ILE A 58 -0.72 -13.19 31.10
CA ILE A 58 -1.32 -13.34 29.76
C ILE A 58 -2.14 -12.09 29.41
N TYR A 59 -2.97 -11.58 30.32
CA TYR A 59 -3.77 -10.39 30.07
C TYR A 59 -2.91 -9.14 29.84
N ILE A 60 -1.87 -8.93 30.66
CA ILE A 60 -0.91 -7.81 30.50
C ILE A 60 -0.20 -7.90 29.15
N PHE A 61 0.20 -9.12 28.76
CA PHE A 61 0.87 -9.34 27.50
C PHE A 61 -0.03 -9.06 26.31
N VAL A 62 -1.25 -9.60 26.28
CA VAL A 62 -2.24 -9.33 25.22
C VAL A 62 -2.54 -7.84 25.11
N PHE A 63 -2.69 -7.14 26.24
CA PHE A 63 -2.90 -5.69 26.25
C PHE A 63 -1.71 -4.92 25.66
N SER A 64 -0.48 -5.34 25.98
CA SER A 64 0.74 -4.74 25.45
C SER A 64 0.88 -4.95 23.93
N ILE A 65 0.55 -6.16 23.45
CA ILE A 65 0.52 -6.49 22.03
C ILE A 65 -0.55 -5.67 21.32
N TYR A 66 -1.76 -5.58 21.88
CA TYR A 66 -2.85 -4.78 21.34
C TYR A 66 -2.44 -3.31 21.18
N ARG A 67 -1.78 -2.73 22.19
CA ARG A 67 -1.26 -1.36 22.14
C ARG A 67 -0.19 -1.18 21.07
N LEU A 68 0.68 -2.17 20.90
CA LEU A 68 1.73 -2.16 19.87
C LEU A 68 1.12 -2.24 18.46
N LEU A 69 0.17 -3.15 18.25
CA LEU A 69 -0.53 -3.34 16.99
C LEU A 69 -1.39 -2.13 16.59
N THR A 70 -1.98 -1.42 17.56
CA THR A 70 -2.78 -0.22 17.28
C THR A 70 -1.91 1.02 17.04
N LYS A 71 -0.83 1.20 17.81
CA LYS A 71 0.05 2.37 17.69
C LYS A 71 0.95 2.31 16.47
N TYR A 72 1.54 1.16 16.17
CA TYR A 72 2.50 0.98 15.09
C TYR A 72 1.88 0.32 13.85
N ARG A 73 0.54 0.34 13.73
CA ARG A 73 -0.18 -0.21 12.58
C ARG A 73 0.29 0.39 11.26
N ASN A 74 0.50 1.71 11.25
CA ASN A 74 0.89 2.44 10.05
C ASN A 74 2.31 2.05 9.62
N GLU A 75 3.25 1.96 10.57
CA GLU A 75 4.65 1.56 10.32
C GLU A 75 4.77 0.09 9.90
N LEU A 76 3.93 -0.80 10.45
CA LEU A 76 3.83 -2.22 10.01
C LEU A 76 3.25 -2.38 8.59
N GLN A 77 2.54 -1.37 8.09
CA GLN A 77 1.99 -1.32 6.74
C GLN A 77 2.98 -0.70 5.73
N GLU A 78 3.90 0.16 6.17
CA GLU A 78 4.80 0.90 5.28
C GLU A 78 5.70 0.00 4.41
N ASP A 79 6.07 -1.20 4.86
CA ASP A 79 6.94 -2.10 4.07
C ASP A 79 6.23 -2.70 2.82
N GLN A 80 4.90 -2.86 2.87
CA GLN A 80 4.13 -3.26 1.69
C GLN A 80 3.78 -2.07 0.80
N TYR A 81 3.37 -0.94 1.38
CA TYR A 81 2.98 0.24 0.59
C TYR A 81 4.16 0.93 -0.12
N TYR A 82 5.39 0.88 0.43
CA TYR A 82 6.58 1.37 -0.27
C TYR A 82 7.06 0.44 -1.38
N SER A 83 7.00 -0.87 -1.16
CA SER A 83 7.31 -1.87 -2.18
C SER A 83 6.31 -1.79 -3.33
N GLU A 84 5.03 -1.61 -3.04
CA GLU A 84 3.96 -1.57 -4.04
C GLU A 84 4.00 -0.29 -4.86
N ARG A 85 4.28 0.89 -4.26
CA ARG A 85 4.46 2.13 -5.05
C ARG A 85 5.72 2.05 -5.93
N LYS A 86 6.83 1.53 -5.40
CA LYS A 86 8.07 1.34 -6.19
C LYS A 86 7.88 0.30 -7.30
N ASN A 87 7.24 -0.84 -7.00
CA ASN A 87 6.93 -1.88 -7.97
C ASN A 87 5.93 -1.39 -9.02
N ASN A 88 4.92 -0.61 -8.65
CA ASN A 88 3.97 -0.03 -9.59
C ASN A 88 4.69 0.95 -10.53
N THR A 89 5.49 1.87 -10.01
CA THR A 89 6.30 2.76 -10.87
C THR A 89 7.31 1.98 -11.72
N LEU A 90 7.88 0.88 -11.21
CA LEU A 90 8.81 0.04 -11.97
C LEU A 90 8.10 -0.72 -13.10
N ASN A 91 6.93 -1.31 -12.80
CA ASN A 91 6.08 -2.01 -13.77
C ASN A 91 5.54 -1.03 -14.82
N GLU A 92 5.10 0.16 -14.39
CA GLU A 92 4.72 1.27 -15.28
C GLU A 92 5.87 1.62 -16.24
N ASN A 93 7.10 1.65 -15.74
CA ASN A 93 8.26 1.94 -16.55
C ASN A 93 8.66 0.81 -17.51
N ILE A 94 8.46 -0.44 -17.13
CA ILE A 94 8.73 -1.62 -17.96
C ILE A 94 7.70 -1.71 -19.09
N ASP A 95 6.41 -1.57 -18.78
CA ASP A 95 5.33 -1.63 -19.77
C ASP A 95 5.43 -0.51 -20.82
N ALA A 96 5.82 0.71 -20.40
CA ALA A 96 6.07 1.83 -21.32
C ALA A 96 7.29 1.59 -22.23
N LYS A 97 8.39 1.03 -21.70
CA LYS A 97 9.60 0.71 -22.48
C LYS A 97 9.35 -0.39 -23.50
N GLU A 98 8.65 -1.45 -23.11
CA GLU A 98 8.28 -2.56 -23.99
C GLU A 98 7.44 -2.05 -25.17
N TYR A 99 6.49 -1.14 -24.92
CA TYR A 99 5.70 -0.51 -25.98
C TYR A 99 6.53 0.30 -26.96
N ILE A 100 7.43 1.17 -26.45
CA ILE A 100 8.30 2.00 -27.30
C ILE A 100 9.17 1.12 -28.22
N GLN A 101 9.73 0.05 -27.67
CA GLN A 101 10.54 -0.90 -28.43
C GLN A 101 9.72 -1.65 -29.49
N ASN A 102 8.54 -2.17 -29.14
CA ASN A 102 7.71 -2.97 -30.04
C ASN A 102 7.12 -2.17 -31.22
N ASN A 103 7.00 -0.84 -31.08
CA ASN A 103 6.41 0.03 -32.10
C ASN A 103 7.46 0.84 -32.88
N ASN A 104 8.77 0.55 -32.71
CA ASN A 104 9.87 1.32 -33.30
C ASN A 104 9.71 2.83 -33.09
N ILE A 105 9.18 3.22 -31.92
CA ILE A 105 9.01 4.63 -31.60
C ILE A 105 10.41 5.19 -31.35
N ASP A 106 10.69 6.31 -32.02
CA ASP A 106 11.99 6.95 -31.94
C ASP A 106 12.26 7.41 -30.50
N ASN A 107 13.12 6.65 -29.80
CA ASN A 107 13.57 6.94 -28.45
C ASN A 107 14.37 8.25 -28.33
N SER A 108 14.80 8.84 -29.46
CA SER A 108 15.45 10.15 -29.47
C SER A 108 14.45 11.31 -29.38
N ASN A 109 13.16 11.07 -29.66
CA ASN A 109 12.11 12.06 -29.49
C ASN A 109 11.57 12.03 -28.05
N GLU A 110 12.17 12.84 -27.18
CA GLU A 110 11.84 12.96 -25.77
C GLU A 110 10.35 13.30 -25.53
N GLU A 111 9.71 14.05 -26.43
CA GLU A 111 8.31 14.44 -26.30
C GLU A 111 7.36 13.23 -26.50
N SER A 112 7.62 12.39 -27.50
CA SER A 112 6.85 11.17 -27.75
C SER A 112 6.97 10.16 -26.61
N VAL A 113 8.19 9.98 -26.09
CA VAL A 113 8.44 9.11 -24.94
C VAL A 113 7.71 9.62 -23.69
N LYS A 114 7.78 10.93 -23.43
CA LYS A 114 7.07 11.56 -22.29
C LYS A 114 5.55 11.39 -22.38
N LEU A 115 4.96 11.52 -23.57
CA LEU A 115 3.52 11.30 -23.78
C LEU A 115 3.10 9.86 -23.48
N ILE A 116 3.91 8.87 -23.83
CA ILE A 116 3.64 7.45 -23.55
C ILE A 116 3.67 7.18 -22.04
N TYR A 117 4.68 7.70 -21.33
CA TYR A 117 4.75 7.59 -19.87
C TYR A 117 3.58 8.27 -19.17
N LEU A 118 3.20 9.48 -19.62
CA LEU A 118 2.05 10.20 -19.10
C LEU A 118 0.73 9.46 -19.38
N GLY A 119 0.57 8.90 -20.58
CA GLY A 119 -0.55 8.02 -20.92
C GLY A 119 -0.64 6.87 -19.93
N PHE A 120 0.45 6.13 -19.73
CA PHE A 120 0.47 5.00 -18.83
C PHE A 120 0.08 5.36 -17.39
N ALA A 121 0.68 6.41 -16.82
CA ALA A 121 0.34 6.91 -15.49
C ALA A 121 -1.13 7.32 -15.37
N VAL A 122 -1.65 8.04 -16.38
CA VAL A 122 -3.06 8.47 -16.45
C VAL A 122 -4.01 7.28 -16.52
N SER A 123 -3.65 6.21 -17.23
CA SER A 123 -4.49 5.01 -17.37
C SER A 123 -4.60 4.15 -16.13
N ILE A 124 -3.65 4.26 -15.20
CA ILE A 124 -3.65 3.46 -13.97
C ILE A 124 -4.23 4.28 -12.83
N GLN A 125 -3.75 5.52 -12.68
CA GLN A 125 -4.04 6.33 -11.49
C GLN A 125 -5.28 7.20 -11.68
N TYR A 126 -5.56 7.67 -12.90
CA TYR A 126 -6.60 8.66 -13.20
C TYR A 126 -7.64 8.17 -14.20
N PHE A 127 -7.68 6.85 -14.45
CA PHE A 127 -8.57 6.22 -15.43
C PHE A 127 -10.02 6.67 -15.28
N ARG A 128 -10.47 6.77 -14.03
CA ARG A 128 -11.88 7.04 -13.73
C ARG A 128 -12.30 8.44 -14.18
N SER A 129 -11.52 9.47 -13.83
CA SER A 129 -11.84 10.84 -14.25
C SER A 129 -11.70 11.03 -15.76
N VAL A 130 -10.68 10.39 -16.36
CA VAL A 130 -10.48 10.41 -17.81
C VAL A 130 -11.61 9.72 -18.57
N TYR A 131 -12.11 8.59 -18.06
CA TYR A 131 -13.19 7.86 -18.70
C TYR A 131 -14.51 8.64 -18.66
N GLU A 132 -14.83 9.26 -17.51
CA GLU A 132 -16.09 10.00 -17.36
C GLU A 132 -16.10 11.31 -18.14
N ILE A 133 -14.97 12.00 -18.28
CA ILE A 133 -14.90 13.20 -19.12
C ILE A 133 -15.00 12.86 -20.61
N GLN A 134 -14.50 11.69 -21.03
CA GLN A 134 -14.63 11.20 -22.42
C GLN A 134 -16.06 10.85 -22.81
N LYS A 135 -16.92 10.45 -21.86
CA LYS A 135 -18.35 10.19 -22.13
C LYS A 135 -19.13 11.45 -22.46
N GLY A 136 -18.60 12.62 -22.10
CA GLY A 136 -19.20 13.91 -22.38
C GLY A 136 -19.58 14.68 -21.12
N LYS A 137 -20.00 15.93 -21.36
CA LYS A 137 -20.19 16.94 -20.31
C LYS A 137 -21.24 16.55 -19.25
N GLU A 138 -22.33 15.92 -19.66
CA GLU A 138 -23.41 15.55 -18.74
C GLU A 138 -22.99 14.46 -17.74
N GLU A 139 -22.30 13.43 -18.22
CA GLU A 139 -21.78 12.35 -17.37
C GLU A 139 -20.67 12.87 -16.44
N TRP A 140 -19.80 13.75 -16.95
CA TRP A 140 -18.82 14.45 -16.13
C TRP A 140 -19.46 15.24 -14.97
N GLN A 141 -20.54 15.97 -15.22
CA GLN A 141 -21.21 16.74 -14.17
C GLN A 141 -21.83 15.85 -13.09
N LYS A 142 -22.46 14.74 -13.48
CA LYS A 142 -22.98 13.73 -12.54
C LYS A 142 -21.85 13.14 -11.70
N PHE A 143 -20.73 12.84 -12.33
CA PHE A 143 -19.53 12.33 -11.68
C PHE A 143 -18.96 13.30 -10.65
N VAL A 144 -18.73 14.55 -11.04
CA VAL A 144 -18.21 15.59 -10.13
C VAL A 144 -19.15 15.75 -8.93
N LYS A 145 -20.48 15.79 -9.14
CA LYS A 145 -21.45 15.90 -8.04
C LYS A 145 -21.32 14.77 -7.02
N LYS A 146 -21.05 13.54 -7.49
CA LYS A 146 -20.86 12.36 -6.63
C LYS A 146 -19.53 12.40 -5.87
N TRP A 147 -18.47 12.91 -6.48
CA TRP A 147 -17.11 12.74 -5.97
C TRP A 147 -16.45 14.01 -5.41
N LYS A 148 -17.09 15.18 -5.54
CA LYS A 148 -16.59 16.46 -5.00
C LYS A 148 -16.33 16.44 -3.49
N LYS A 149 -16.98 15.55 -2.73
CA LYS A 149 -16.77 15.43 -1.28
C LYS A 149 -15.52 14.62 -0.89
N ASN A 150 -14.79 14.06 -1.86
CA ASN A 150 -13.62 13.25 -1.60
C ASN A 150 -12.34 14.08 -1.83
N ASP A 151 -11.50 14.21 -0.80
CA ASP A 151 -10.26 14.98 -0.85
C ASP A 151 -9.28 14.46 -1.91
N SER A 152 -9.32 13.16 -2.21
CA SER A 152 -8.48 12.56 -3.25
C SER A 152 -8.86 13.03 -4.66
N PHE A 153 -10.13 13.40 -4.87
CA PHE A 153 -10.65 13.77 -6.18
C PHE A 153 -10.14 15.15 -6.62
N GLU A 154 -10.08 16.11 -5.70
CA GLU A 154 -9.51 17.42 -6.00
C GLU A 154 -8.01 17.34 -6.31
N THR A 155 -7.29 16.48 -5.58
CA THR A 155 -5.87 16.20 -5.83
C THR A 155 -5.67 15.61 -7.22
N GLU A 156 -6.47 14.63 -7.61
CA GLU A 156 -6.46 14.02 -8.95
C GLU A 156 -6.68 15.06 -10.07
N LEU A 157 -7.67 15.94 -9.92
CA LEU A 157 -7.95 17.00 -10.89
C LEU A 157 -6.80 17.99 -11.02
N ASN A 158 -6.17 18.35 -9.90
CA ASN A 158 -5.02 19.24 -9.89
C ASN A 158 -3.81 18.61 -10.59
N VAL A 159 -3.59 17.30 -10.42
CA VAL A 159 -2.55 16.58 -11.17
C VAL A 159 -2.87 16.56 -12.66
N LEU A 160 -4.11 16.21 -13.04
CA LEU A 160 -4.54 16.20 -14.44
C LEU A 160 -4.41 17.59 -15.11
N LYS A 161 -4.66 18.67 -14.36
CA LYS A 161 -4.42 20.04 -14.82
C LYS A 161 -2.92 20.33 -14.94
N ALA A 162 -2.11 19.94 -13.97
CA ALA A 162 -0.67 20.19 -13.95
C ALA A 162 0.08 19.49 -15.08
N ILE A 163 -0.33 18.28 -15.46
CA ILE A 163 0.24 17.55 -16.61
C ILE A 163 -0.30 18.06 -17.95
N GLY A 164 -1.19 19.06 -17.93
CA GLY A 164 -1.80 19.64 -19.13
C GLY A 164 -2.89 18.77 -19.75
N PHE A 165 -3.42 17.75 -19.05
CA PHE A 165 -4.46 16.87 -19.60
C PHE A 165 -5.84 17.56 -19.63
N LEU A 166 -6.17 18.30 -18.56
CA LEU A 166 -7.43 19.04 -18.43
C LEU A 166 -7.23 20.54 -18.38
N ASN A 167 -8.16 21.28 -18.98
CA ASN A 167 -8.38 22.68 -18.70
C ASN A 167 -9.63 22.86 -17.82
N ILE A 168 -9.52 23.66 -16.76
CA ILE A 168 -10.58 23.93 -15.80
C ILE A 168 -10.68 25.45 -15.61
N GLU A 169 -11.29 26.14 -16.58
CA GLU A 169 -11.43 27.61 -16.55
C GLU A 169 -12.68 28.06 -15.79
N LYS A 170 -13.79 27.35 -15.94
CA LYS A 170 -15.12 27.73 -15.42
C LYS A 170 -15.59 26.79 -14.31
N GLY A 171 -14.66 26.37 -13.45
CA GLY A 171 -14.88 25.43 -12.36
C GLY A 171 -14.90 23.96 -12.81
N ILE A 172 -14.78 23.06 -11.83
CA ILE A 172 -14.58 21.61 -12.03
C ILE A 172 -15.65 20.98 -12.94
N ASN A 173 -16.88 21.47 -12.90
CA ASN A 173 -18.00 20.97 -13.72
C ASN A 173 -17.85 21.22 -15.23
N ASN A 174 -16.96 22.12 -15.63
CA ASN A 174 -16.73 22.51 -17.02
C ASN A 174 -15.31 22.16 -17.48
N ALA A 175 -14.72 21.12 -16.88
CA ALA A 175 -13.43 20.62 -17.34
C ALA A 175 -13.52 20.18 -18.81
N THR A 176 -12.52 20.54 -19.61
CA THR A 176 -12.37 20.10 -20.99
C THR A 176 -11.00 19.45 -21.18
N ILE A 177 -10.94 18.49 -22.10
CA ILE A 177 -9.68 17.86 -22.48
C ILE A 177 -8.90 18.86 -23.34
N THR A 178 -7.60 18.99 -23.11
CA THR A 178 -6.74 19.87 -23.93
C THR A 178 -6.21 19.13 -25.16
N ASN A 179 -5.63 19.84 -26.12
CA ASN A 179 -4.92 19.22 -27.24
C ASN A 179 -3.80 18.25 -26.78
N GLN A 180 -3.16 18.53 -25.64
CA GLN A 180 -2.16 17.63 -25.05
C GLN A 180 -2.84 16.40 -24.42
N GLY A 181 -3.98 16.59 -23.75
CA GLY A 181 -4.81 15.50 -23.25
C GLY A 181 -5.30 14.58 -24.37
N GLU A 182 -5.66 15.12 -25.53
CA GLU A 182 -6.02 14.33 -26.71
C GLU A 182 -4.85 13.50 -27.24
N LYS A 183 -3.64 14.07 -27.34
CA LYS A 183 -2.42 13.32 -27.70
C LYS A 183 -2.12 12.20 -26.69
N ILE A 184 -2.31 12.47 -25.41
CA ILE A 184 -2.17 11.46 -24.35
C ILE A 184 -3.22 10.35 -24.56
N ILE A 185 -4.48 10.69 -24.86
CA ILE A 185 -5.54 9.71 -25.17
C ILE A 185 -5.25 8.90 -26.43
N GLU A 186 -4.66 9.52 -27.45
CA GLU A 186 -4.27 8.83 -28.66
C GLU A 186 -3.18 7.79 -28.38
N SER A 187 -2.20 8.14 -27.55
CA SER A 187 -1.20 7.17 -27.04
C SER A 187 -1.83 6.05 -26.18
N LEU A 188 -3.01 6.29 -25.61
CA LEU A 188 -3.77 5.36 -24.78
C LEU A 188 -4.60 4.33 -25.56
N ASN A 189 -4.76 4.47 -26.88
CA ASN A 189 -5.55 3.53 -27.69
C ASN A 189 -5.03 2.07 -27.59
N TRP A 190 -3.75 1.88 -27.26
CA TRP A 190 -3.16 0.57 -26.94
C TRP A 190 -3.63 0.00 -25.59
N ILE A 191 -3.90 0.83 -24.57
CA ILE A 191 -4.33 0.35 -23.24
C ILE A 191 -5.74 -0.23 -23.29
N LYS A 192 -6.62 0.33 -24.13
CA LYS A 192 -7.92 -0.30 -24.44
C LYS A 192 -7.76 -1.68 -25.09
N ALA A 193 -6.74 -1.88 -25.92
CA ALA A 193 -6.42 -3.18 -26.51
C ALA A 193 -5.77 -4.15 -25.50
N PHE A 194 -4.91 -3.66 -24.62
CA PHE A 194 -4.26 -4.42 -23.55
C PHE A 194 -5.26 -4.88 -22.48
N ALA A 195 -6.16 -4.00 -22.03
CA ALA A 195 -7.24 -4.32 -21.09
C ALA A 195 -8.20 -5.39 -21.65
N ARG A 196 -8.54 -5.34 -22.95
CA ARG A 196 -9.32 -6.40 -23.62
C ARG A 196 -8.58 -7.74 -23.67
N LYS A 197 -7.25 -7.72 -23.84
CA LYS A 197 -6.44 -8.94 -23.95
C LYS A 197 -6.25 -9.65 -22.61
N ARG A 198 -6.35 -8.93 -21.48
CA ARG A 198 -6.18 -9.49 -20.13
C ARG A 198 -7.46 -10.01 -19.45
N LYS A 199 -8.65 -9.92 -20.06
CA LYS A 199 -9.95 -10.40 -19.50
C LYS A 199 -10.01 -10.27 -17.97
N ILE A 200 -10.12 -9.03 -17.48
CA ILE A 200 -10.81 -8.73 -16.22
C ILE A 200 -12.24 -8.33 -16.61
#